data_AF-V2X8G7-F1
#
_entry.id   AF-V2X8G7-F1
#
_cell.length_a   1.000
_cell.length_b   1.000
_cell.length_c   1.000
_cell.angle_alpha   90.00
_cell.angle_beta   90.00
_cell.angle_gamma   90.00
#
_symmetry.space_group_name_H-M   'P 1'
#
loop_
_entity.id
_entity.type
_entity.pdbx_description
1 polymer ?
#
loop_
_entity_poly.entity_id
_entity_poly.type
_entity_poly.pdbx_seq_one_letter_code
_entity_poly.pdbx_strand_id
1 'polypeptide(L)'
;MFRNLSGQLAAAAATGGNTEKKTMSPTLRGDMYSAVDKTKAWIAGGTVAGQAGDGTSYQHILSIIQKHFPDTKLGFELIAEQGEISVIVGGVTNMVLELGKWEGMAGAIAMRTWIDNLVNAYSTLPDGSRKEMIAKGITRGINHNSDLSLMSKDFTARIQIISILKSLSSRIYGAGSEEARQAEATLSSRLI
;
A
#
# COMPACT_ATOMS: atom_id res chain seq x y z
N MET A 1 -29.76 25.02 -28.97
CA MET A 1 -29.61 24.49 -27.59
C MET A 1 -28.12 24.28 -27.22
N PHE A 2 -27.22 25.20 -27.57
CA PHE A 2 -25.75 25.06 -27.36
C PHE A 2 -25.17 25.95 -26.24
N ARG A 3 -26.02 26.69 -25.51
CA ARG A 3 -25.56 27.69 -24.52
C ARG A 3 -25.25 27.12 -23.13
N ASN A 4 -25.55 25.83 -22.89
CA ASN A 4 -25.30 25.16 -21.60
C ASN A 4 -23.95 24.43 -21.53
N LEU A 5 -23.33 24.09 -22.66
CA LEU A 5 -22.00 23.46 -22.67
C LEU A 5 -20.90 24.43 -22.24
N SER A 6 -21.00 25.71 -22.62
CA SER A 6 -20.05 26.75 -22.21
C SER A 6 -20.09 26.99 -20.69
N GLY A 7 -21.26 26.86 -20.06
CA GLY A 7 -21.42 26.95 -18.60
C GLY A 7 -20.84 25.75 -17.85
N GLN A 8 -20.96 24.54 -18.41
CA GLN A 8 -20.37 23.34 -17.82
C GLN A 8 -18.85 23.27 -18.01
N LEU A 9 -18.30 23.75 -19.14
CA LEU A 9 -16.86 23.86 -19.33
C LEU A 9 -16.24 24.96 -18.46
N ALA A 10 -16.95 26.09 -18.27
CA ALA A 10 -16.50 27.16 -17.36
C ALA A 10 -16.56 26.73 -15.89
N ALA A 11 -17.54 25.91 -15.49
CA ALA A 11 -17.57 25.29 -14.17
C ALA A 11 -16.44 24.26 -13.98
N ALA A 12 -16.10 23.48 -15.01
CA ALA A 12 -14.97 22.55 -15.00
C ALA A 12 -13.60 23.26 -15.01
N ALA A 13 -13.50 24.43 -15.66
CA ALA A 13 -12.30 25.28 -15.65
C ALA A 13 -12.12 26.03 -14.32
N ALA A 14 -13.22 26.39 -13.63
CA ALA A 14 -13.18 27.01 -12.30
C ALA A 14 -12.77 26.04 -11.18
N THR A 15 -12.88 24.73 -11.39
CA THR A 15 -12.29 23.69 -10.52
C THR A 15 -10.79 23.43 -10.79
N GLY A 16 -10.21 24.05 -11.83
CA GLY A 16 -8.79 23.93 -12.18
C GLY A 16 -7.86 24.95 -11.50
N GLY A 17 -8.37 25.73 -10.54
CA GLY A 17 -7.63 26.70 -9.76
C GLY A 17 -6.93 26.06 -8.57
N ASN A 18 -5.71 25.58 -8.79
CA ASN A 18 -4.79 25.00 -7.84
C ASN A 18 -4.48 25.96 -6.65
N THR A 19 -5.34 25.92 -5.63
CA THR A 19 -5.01 26.25 -4.25
C THR A 19 -5.73 25.25 -3.36
N GLU A 20 -5.58 23.96 -3.69
CA GLU A 20 -5.95 22.90 -2.77
C GLU A 20 -5.17 23.14 -1.49
N LYS A 21 -5.88 23.54 -0.43
CA LYS A 21 -5.39 23.35 0.92
C LYS A 21 -5.02 21.88 0.99
N LYS A 22 -3.72 21.60 0.97
CA LYS A 22 -3.11 20.29 1.15
C LYS A 22 -3.74 19.74 2.44
N THR A 23 -4.78 18.95 2.30
CA THR A 23 -5.61 18.45 3.39
C THR A 23 -5.91 17.01 3.09
N MET A 24 -5.92 16.19 4.13
CA MET A 24 -6.19 14.77 4.01
C MET A 24 -7.58 14.54 3.41
N SER A 25 -7.69 13.59 2.49
CA SER A 25 -9.01 13.13 2.00
C SER A 25 -9.88 12.69 3.20
N PRO A 26 -11.12 13.20 3.35
CA PRO A 26 -11.96 12.93 4.52
C PRO A 26 -12.23 11.45 4.76
N THR A 27 -12.21 10.63 3.71
CA THR A 27 -12.48 9.18 3.80
C THR A 27 -11.21 8.34 3.90
N LEU A 28 -10.01 8.94 3.83
CA LEU A 28 -8.74 8.20 3.78
C LEU A 28 -8.60 7.21 4.93
N ARG A 29 -8.89 7.63 6.16
CA ARG A 29 -8.74 6.76 7.33
C ARG A 29 -9.63 5.52 7.24
N GLY A 30 -10.92 5.71 6.92
CA GLY A 30 -11.88 4.60 6.82
C GLY A 30 -11.55 3.67 5.65
N ASP A 31 -11.24 4.25 4.49
CA ASP A 31 -10.85 3.52 3.29
C ASP A 31 -9.55 2.74 3.52
N MET A 32 -8.57 3.31 4.23
CA MET A 32 -7.31 2.66 4.57
C MET A 32 -7.54 1.41 5.43
N TYR A 33 -8.30 1.51 6.53
CA TYR A 33 -8.57 0.33 7.36
C TYR A 33 -9.38 -0.73 6.59
N SER A 34 -10.34 -0.31 5.76
CA SER A 34 -11.04 -1.25 4.87
C SER A 34 -10.09 -1.93 3.88
N ALA A 35 -9.10 -1.22 3.34
CA ALA A 35 -8.11 -1.79 2.43
C ALA A 35 -7.18 -2.76 3.17
N VAL A 36 -6.74 -2.42 4.38
CA VAL A 36 -5.94 -3.28 5.26
C VAL A 36 -6.65 -4.60 5.55
N ASP A 37 -7.91 -4.54 5.98
CA ASP A 37 -8.68 -5.73 6.35
C ASP A 37 -8.96 -6.63 5.14
N LYS A 38 -9.37 -6.04 4.01
CA LYS A 38 -9.59 -6.78 2.77
C LYS A 38 -8.30 -7.40 2.25
N THR A 39 -7.17 -6.70 2.35
CA THR A 39 -5.86 -7.23 1.93
C THR A 39 -5.41 -8.39 2.80
N LYS A 40 -5.61 -8.30 4.13
CA LYS A 40 -5.32 -9.42 5.04
C LYS A 40 -6.12 -10.67 4.67
N ALA A 41 -7.42 -10.53 4.46
CA ALA A 41 -8.29 -11.64 4.08
C ALA A 41 -7.90 -12.25 2.72
N TRP A 42 -7.58 -11.39 1.75
CA TRP A 42 -7.14 -11.79 0.41
C TRP A 42 -5.79 -12.53 0.42
N ILE A 43 -4.81 -12.07 1.21
CA ILE A 43 -3.51 -12.73 1.36
C ILE A 43 -3.67 -14.08 2.05
N ALA A 44 -4.42 -14.15 3.16
CA ALA A 44 -4.67 -15.42 3.84
C ALA A 44 -5.36 -16.43 2.90
N GLY A 45 -6.25 -15.92 2.04
CA GLY A 45 -7.02 -16.71 1.09
C GLY A 45 -8.25 -17.34 1.75
N GLY A 46 -9.32 -17.54 0.97
CA GLY A 46 -10.55 -18.15 1.46
C GLY A 46 -11.53 -18.47 0.34
N THR A 47 -12.51 -19.33 0.64
CA THR A 47 -13.49 -19.85 -0.34
C THR A 47 -14.47 -18.81 -0.87
N VAL A 48 -14.64 -17.67 -0.18
CA VAL A 48 -15.68 -16.67 -0.50
C VAL A 48 -15.13 -15.41 -1.17
N ALA A 49 -13.86 -15.05 -0.95
CA ALA A 49 -13.31 -13.75 -1.33
C ALA A 49 -12.18 -13.82 -2.38
N GLY A 50 -11.83 -15.02 -2.86
CA GLY A 50 -10.65 -15.24 -3.71
C GLY A 50 -9.35 -15.26 -2.91
N GLN A 51 -8.22 -15.29 -3.62
CA GLN A 51 -6.89 -15.42 -3.01
C GLN A 51 -5.82 -14.62 -3.74
N ALA A 52 -4.82 -14.16 -2.99
CA ALA A 52 -3.62 -13.59 -3.57
C ALA A 52 -2.92 -14.61 -4.50
N GLY A 53 -2.62 -14.16 -5.72
CA GLY A 53 -2.10 -14.91 -6.85
C GLY A 53 -3.15 -15.24 -7.93
N ASP A 54 -4.45 -14.99 -7.70
CA ASP A 54 -5.52 -15.43 -8.62
C ASP A 54 -5.83 -14.47 -9.78
N GLY A 55 -5.19 -13.30 -9.86
CA GLY A 55 -5.34 -12.36 -10.97
C GLY A 55 -6.60 -11.52 -10.97
N THR A 56 -7.57 -11.76 -10.07
CA THR A 56 -8.92 -11.19 -10.21
C THR A 56 -9.56 -10.70 -8.91
N SER A 57 -9.24 -11.28 -7.76
CA SER A 57 -9.92 -10.96 -6.50
C SER A 57 -9.47 -9.66 -5.84
N TYR A 58 -8.35 -9.09 -6.27
CA TYR A 58 -7.82 -7.84 -5.71
C TYR A 58 -8.58 -6.57 -6.15
N GLN A 59 -9.49 -6.66 -7.14
CA GLN A 59 -10.09 -5.50 -7.81
C GLN A 59 -10.78 -4.53 -6.83
N HIS A 60 -11.47 -5.06 -5.82
CA HIS A 60 -12.09 -4.24 -4.79
C HIS A 60 -11.06 -3.47 -3.96
N ILE A 61 -9.92 -4.08 -3.64
CA ILE A 61 -8.83 -3.43 -2.89
C ILE A 61 -8.21 -2.35 -3.76
N LEU A 62 -7.93 -2.67 -5.03
CA LEU A 62 -7.38 -1.72 -6.00
C LEU A 62 -8.29 -0.50 -6.16
N SER A 63 -9.60 -0.68 -6.25
CA SER A 63 -10.56 0.43 -6.38
C SER A 63 -10.51 1.39 -5.19
N ILE A 64 -10.30 0.87 -3.96
CA ILE A 64 -10.14 1.68 -2.75
C ILE A 64 -8.83 2.46 -2.81
N ILE A 65 -7.74 1.82 -3.25
CA ILE A 65 -6.44 2.48 -3.40
C ILE A 65 -6.52 3.58 -4.46
N GLN A 66 -7.08 3.30 -5.63
CA GLN A 66 -7.18 4.23 -6.77
C GLN A 66 -8.02 5.46 -6.47
N LYS A 67 -8.94 5.39 -5.50
CA LYS A 67 -9.67 6.56 -5.01
C LYS A 67 -8.75 7.62 -4.41
N HIS A 68 -7.63 7.22 -3.78
CA HIS A 68 -6.66 8.13 -3.16
C HIS A 68 -5.37 8.26 -3.96
N PHE A 69 -5.03 7.24 -4.76
CA PHE A 69 -3.85 7.18 -5.61
C PHE A 69 -4.24 6.71 -7.03
N PRO A 70 -4.83 7.59 -7.87
CA PRO A 70 -5.36 7.22 -9.19
C PRO A 70 -4.33 6.63 -10.15
N ASP A 71 -3.06 6.99 -9.97
CA ASP A 71 -1.94 6.50 -10.77
C ASP A 71 -1.49 5.08 -10.38
N THR A 72 -2.07 4.49 -9.32
CA THR A 72 -1.83 3.10 -8.96
C THR A 72 -2.43 2.19 -10.02
N LYS A 73 -1.60 1.77 -10.97
CA LYS A 73 -1.99 0.90 -12.07
C LYS A 73 -1.29 -0.45 -11.96
N LEU A 74 -2.04 -1.50 -12.29
CA LEU A 74 -1.45 -2.79 -12.64
C LEU A 74 -1.10 -2.74 -14.12
N GLY A 75 0.19 -2.57 -14.41
CA GLY A 75 0.66 -2.62 -15.79
C GLY A 75 0.56 -4.03 -16.35
N PHE A 76 0.29 -4.14 -17.66
CA PHE A 76 0.42 -5.39 -18.42
C PHE A 76 1.83 -6.00 -18.34
N GLU A 77 2.84 -5.26 -17.86
CA GLU A 77 4.21 -5.76 -17.63
C GLU A 77 4.36 -6.56 -16.32
N LEU A 78 3.32 -6.64 -15.49
CA LEU A 78 3.30 -7.36 -14.21
C LEU A 78 2.53 -8.69 -14.28
N ILE A 79 2.55 -9.37 -15.43
CA ILE A 79 1.90 -10.69 -15.68
C ILE A 79 2.43 -11.81 -14.74
N ALA A 80 3.50 -11.57 -13.97
CA ALA A 80 3.88 -12.47 -12.90
C ALA A 80 2.91 -12.35 -11.72
N GLU A 81 2.46 -13.48 -11.15
CA GLU A 81 1.54 -13.58 -10.00
C GLU A 81 1.98 -12.75 -8.77
N GLN A 82 3.27 -12.40 -8.67
CA GLN A 82 3.82 -11.51 -7.62
C GLN A 82 3.48 -10.02 -7.83
N GLY A 83 3.17 -9.63 -9.06
CA GLY A 83 2.95 -8.26 -9.50
C GLY A 83 1.73 -7.64 -8.83
N GLU A 84 0.60 -8.37 -8.78
CA GLU A 84 -0.60 -7.90 -8.10
C GLU A 84 -0.38 -7.67 -6.60
N ILE A 85 0.29 -8.60 -5.94
CA ILE A 85 0.58 -8.53 -4.50
C ILE A 85 1.44 -7.31 -4.23
N SER A 86 2.46 -7.07 -5.05
CA SER A 86 3.34 -5.92 -4.91
C SER A 86 2.61 -4.58 -5.07
N VAL A 87 1.69 -4.46 -6.03
CA VAL A 87 0.93 -3.22 -6.26
C VAL A 87 -0.06 -2.98 -5.15
N ILE A 88 -0.79 -4.00 -4.71
CA ILE A 88 -1.74 -3.87 -3.60
C ILE A 88 -1.01 -3.51 -2.31
N VAL A 89 0.07 -4.24 -1.97
CA VAL A 89 0.86 -3.96 -0.76
C VAL A 89 1.47 -2.56 -0.80
N GLY A 90 2.03 -2.15 -1.94
CA GLY A 90 2.57 -0.80 -2.11
C GLY A 90 1.48 0.27 -1.98
N GLY A 91 0.32 0.06 -2.61
CA GLY A 91 -0.80 0.99 -2.57
C GLY A 91 -1.40 1.18 -1.18
N VAL A 92 -1.62 0.09 -0.42
CA VAL A 92 -2.06 0.19 0.98
C VAL A 92 -1.00 0.86 1.85
N THR A 93 0.27 0.54 1.63
CA THR A 93 1.39 1.23 2.30
C THR A 93 1.36 2.74 2.04
N ASN A 94 1.07 3.16 0.81
CA ASN A 94 0.95 4.58 0.46
C ASN A 94 -0.22 5.26 1.16
N MET A 95 -1.36 4.57 1.29
CA MET A 95 -2.50 5.08 2.09
C MET A 95 -2.10 5.31 3.56
N VAL A 96 -1.34 4.37 4.14
CA VAL A 96 -0.87 4.47 5.53
C VAL A 96 0.18 5.59 5.68
N LEU A 97 1.10 5.72 4.73
CA LEU A 97 2.10 6.80 4.73
C LEU A 97 1.42 8.16 4.60
N GLU A 98 0.46 8.30 3.69
CA GLU A 98 -0.32 9.54 3.54
C GLU A 98 -1.10 9.86 4.82
N LEU A 99 -1.69 8.87 5.50
CA LEU A 99 -2.28 9.10 6.82
C LEU A 99 -1.24 9.63 7.82
N GLY A 100 -0.04 9.03 7.87
CA GLY A 100 1.03 9.47 8.78
C GLY A 100 1.63 10.84 8.46
N LYS A 101 1.58 11.27 7.20
CA LYS A 101 1.93 12.62 6.79
C LYS A 101 1.03 13.68 7.43
N TRP A 102 -0.25 13.36 7.61
CA TRP A 102 -1.23 14.25 8.21
C TRP A 102 -1.35 14.10 9.72
N GLU A 103 -1.25 12.86 10.22
CA GLU A 103 -1.60 12.53 11.61
C GLU A 103 -0.41 12.08 12.46
N GLY A 104 0.81 12.18 11.92
CA GLY A 104 2.07 11.88 12.60
C GLY A 104 2.04 10.50 13.25
N MET A 105 1.92 10.49 14.58
CA MET A 105 1.98 9.29 15.39
C MET A 105 0.82 8.31 15.14
N ALA A 106 -0.37 8.79 14.78
CA ALA A 106 -1.46 7.88 14.40
C ALA A 106 -1.10 7.06 13.16
N GLY A 107 -0.33 7.64 12.24
CA GLY A 107 0.18 6.94 11.06
C GLY A 107 1.19 5.85 11.36
N ALA A 108 2.08 6.02 12.35
CA ALA A 108 2.99 4.91 12.70
C ALA A 108 2.27 3.78 13.45
N ILE A 109 1.20 4.07 14.20
CA ILE A 109 0.33 3.02 14.77
C ILE A 109 -0.39 2.26 13.65
N ALA A 110 -0.91 2.99 12.65
CA ALA A 110 -1.50 2.39 11.45
C ALA A 110 -0.48 1.55 10.67
N MET A 111 0.77 2.01 10.55
CA MET A 111 1.87 1.27 9.92
C MET A 111 2.20 -0.02 10.69
N ARG A 112 2.26 0.02 12.02
CA ARG A 112 2.43 -1.18 12.83
C ARG A 112 1.31 -2.18 12.57
N THR A 113 0.06 -1.71 12.61
CA THR A 113 -1.13 -2.54 12.37
C THR A 113 -1.08 -3.17 10.97
N TRP A 114 -0.69 -2.40 9.96
CA TRP A 114 -0.55 -2.86 8.60
C TRP A 114 0.51 -3.96 8.46
N ILE A 115 1.71 -3.74 8.98
CA ILE A 115 2.79 -4.73 8.96
C ILE A 115 2.43 -5.98 9.77
N ASP A 116 1.80 -5.84 10.93
CA ASP A 116 1.34 -6.98 11.72
C ASP A 116 0.28 -7.79 10.97
N ASN A 117 -0.66 -7.14 10.27
CA ASN A 117 -1.64 -7.84 9.45
C ASN A 117 -1.02 -8.57 8.27
N LEU A 118 0.00 -8.01 7.61
CA LEU A 118 0.76 -8.69 6.55
C LEU A 118 1.46 -9.94 7.07
N VAL A 119 2.19 -9.80 8.18
CA VAL A 119 2.94 -10.91 8.80
C VAL A 119 1.98 -12.00 9.29
N ASN A 120 0.87 -11.61 9.91
CA ASN A 120 -0.14 -12.57 10.38
C ASN A 120 -0.83 -13.29 9.21
N ALA A 121 -1.16 -12.60 8.13
CA ALA A 121 -1.74 -13.25 6.95
C ALA A 121 -0.73 -14.23 6.34
N TYR A 122 0.53 -13.80 6.17
CA TYR A 122 1.62 -14.63 5.66
C TYR A 122 1.89 -15.87 6.54
N SER A 123 1.90 -15.72 7.86
CA SER A 123 2.25 -16.82 8.78
C SER A 123 1.21 -17.93 8.80
N THR A 124 -0.05 -17.63 8.50
CA THR A 124 -1.13 -18.62 8.39
C THR A 124 -1.07 -19.48 7.12
N LEU A 125 -0.21 -19.10 6.16
CA LEU A 125 -0.10 -19.83 4.91
C LEU A 125 0.69 -21.14 5.08
N PRO A 126 0.24 -22.23 4.44
CA PRO A 126 1.03 -23.45 4.36
C PRO A 126 2.32 -23.19 3.56
N ASP A 127 3.40 -23.87 3.94
CA ASP A 127 4.65 -23.77 3.23
C ASP A 127 4.52 -24.27 1.78
N GLY A 128 5.15 -23.56 0.85
CA GLY A 128 5.09 -23.87 -0.58
C GLY A 128 5.24 -22.64 -1.47
N SER A 129 5.12 -22.87 -2.78
CA SER A 129 5.34 -21.85 -3.81
C SER A 129 4.47 -20.60 -3.62
N ARG A 130 3.22 -20.76 -3.20
CA ARG A 130 2.30 -19.64 -2.93
C ARG A 130 2.81 -18.76 -1.78
N LYS A 131 3.32 -19.35 -0.70
CA LYS A 131 3.84 -18.61 0.45
C LYS A 131 5.09 -17.83 0.07
N GLU A 132 5.98 -18.42 -0.71
CA GLU A 132 7.16 -17.73 -1.25
C GLU A 132 6.80 -16.59 -2.21
N MET A 133 5.84 -16.82 -3.10
CA MET A 133 5.32 -15.81 -4.01
C MET A 133 4.75 -14.61 -3.23
N ILE A 134 3.96 -14.87 -2.19
CA ILE A 134 3.40 -13.83 -1.32
C ILE A 134 4.50 -13.08 -0.57
N ALA A 135 5.49 -13.79 -0.02
CA ALA A 135 6.65 -13.17 0.62
C ALA A 135 7.36 -12.19 -0.33
N LYS A 136 7.69 -12.65 -1.55
CA LYS A 136 8.34 -11.82 -2.59
C LYS A 136 7.47 -10.63 -3.00
N GLY A 137 6.17 -10.84 -3.17
CA GLY A 137 5.20 -9.80 -3.49
C GLY A 137 5.12 -8.72 -2.40
N ILE A 138 5.04 -9.11 -1.14
CA ILE A 138 5.04 -8.20 0.02
C ILE A 138 6.33 -7.37 0.04
N THR A 139 7.49 -8.03 -0.04
CA THR A 139 8.79 -7.37 -0.03
C THR A 139 8.92 -6.38 -1.19
N ARG A 140 8.54 -6.79 -2.41
CA ARG A 140 8.58 -5.93 -3.58
C ARG A 140 7.64 -4.73 -3.43
N GLY A 141 6.45 -4.94 -2.87
CA GLY A 141 5.47 -3.88 -2.65
C GLY A 141 6.01 -2.77 -1.74
N ILE A 142 6.69 -3.14 -0.64
CA ILE A 142 7.35 -2.17 0.25
C ILE A 142 8.59 -1.56 -0.40
N ASN A 143 9.43 -2.37 -1.04
CA ASN A 143 10.73 -1.89 -1.51
C ASN A 143 10.68 -1.08 -2.80
N HIS A 144 9.68 -1.28 -3.65
CA HIS A 144 9.62 -0.65 -4.97
C HIS A 144 8.33 0.12 -5.22
N ASN A 145 7.20 -0.31 -4.66
CA ASN A 145 5.90 0.26 -5.01
C ASN A 145 5.40 1.29 -3.97
N SER A 146 6.03 1.36 -2.79
CA SER A 146 5.71 2.41 -1.82
C SER A 146 6.40 3.74 -2.18
N ASP A 147 5.65 4.83 -2.10
CA ASP A 147 6.12 6.20 -2.26
C ASP A 147 6.56 6.79 -0.91
N LEU A 148 7.88 6.85 -0.70
CA LEU A 148 8.48 7.36 0.53
C LEU A 148 8.42 8.90 0.62
N SER A 149 8.02 9.60 -0.45
CA SER A 149 7.76 11.05 -0.40
C SER A 149 6.54 11.39 0.48
N LEU A 150 5.68 10.39 0.72
CA LEU A 150 4.50 10.49 1.59
C LEU A 150 4.85 10.32 3.07
N MET A 151 6.13 10.11 3.42
CA MET A 151 6.53 9.90 4.80
C MET A 151 6.27 11.13 5.68
N SER A 152 5.93 10.88 6.95
CA SER A 152 5.68 11.95 7.90
C SER A 152 6.87 12.89 8.06
N LYS A 153 6.58 14.18 8.23
CA LYS A 153 7.59 15.20 8.59
C LYS A 153 7.89 15.21 10.09
N ASP A 154 7.01 14.63 10.90
CA ASP A 154 7.25 14.46 12.33
C ASP A 154 8.38 13.44 12.54
N PHE A 155 9.45 13.87 13.21
CA PHE A 155 10.67 13.07 13.35
C PHE A 155 10.41 11.75 14.07
N THR A 156 9.65 11.78 15.16
CA THR A 156 9.35 10.58 15.96
C THR A 156 8.50 9.58 15.17
N ALA A 157 7.43 10.04 14.52
CA ALA A 157 6.61 9.21 13.66
C ALA A 157 7.41 8.63 12.49
N ARG A 158 8.25 9.45 11.84
CA ARG A 158 9.11 9.03 10.74
C ARG A 158 10.05 7.90 11.12
N ILE A 159 10.77 8.05 12.24
CA ILE A 159 11.69 7.00 12.71
C ILE A 159 10.94 5.72 13.08
N GLN A 160 9.76 5.82 13.70
CA GLN A 160 8.95 4.64 14.00
C GLN A 160 8.44 3.93 12.74
N ILE A 161 7.94 4.67 11.74
CA ILE A 161 7.52 4.11 10.45
C ILE A 161 8.69 3.37 9.80
N ILE A 162 9.88 3.99 9.75
CA ILE A 162 11.09 3.37 9.18
C ILE A 162 11.44 2.07 9.92
N SER A 163 11.48 2.11 11.25
CA SER A 163 11.81 0.93 12.06
C SER A 163 10.83 -0.22 11.82
N ILE A 164 9.53 0.09 11.74
CA ILE A 164 8.48 -0.89 11.46
C ILE A 164 8.66 -1.50 10.06
N LEU A 165 8.87 -0.68 9.03
CA LEU A 165 9.07 -1.15 7.65
C LEU A 165 10.32 -2.04 7.53
N LYS A 166 11.44 -1.65 8.17
CA LYS A 166 12.68 -2.44 8.16
C LYS A 166 12.51 -3.80 8.84
N SER A 167 11.65 -3.89 9.86
CA SER A 167 11.40 -5.15 10.57
C SER A 167 10.62 -6.19 9.75
N LEU A 168 9.94 -5.78 8.67
CA LEU A 168 9.07 -6.68 7.91
C LEU A 168 9.83 -7.86 7.30
N SER A 169 10.96 -7.60 6.66
CA SER A 169 11.71 -8.61 5.89
C SER A 169 12.24 -9.72 6.79
N SER A 170 12.74 -9.38 7.99
CA SER A 170 13.19 -10.37 8.97
C SER A 170 12.04 -11.16 9.59
N ARG A 171 10.82 -10.59 9.66
CA ARG A 171 9.62 -11.30 10.12
C ARG A 171 9.04 -12.24 9.07
N ILE A 172 9.28 -11.99 7.78
CA ILE A 172 8.83 -12.86 6.68
C ILE A 172 9.84 -13.97 6.41
N TYR A 173 11.12 -13.64 6.20
CA TYR A 173 12.14 -14.61 5.78
C TYR A 173 12.98 -15.18 6.94
N GLY A 174 12.77 -14.69 8.16
CA GLY A 174 13.59 -15.03 9.32
C GLY A 174 14.76 -14.06 9.52
N ALA A 175 15.13 -13.87 10.79
CA ALA A 175 16.24 -12.99 11.16
C ALA A 175 17.56 -13.55 10.64
N GLY A 176 18.30 -12.73 9.89
CA GLY A 176 19.63 -13.09 9.39
C GLY A 176 19.65 -13.85 8.07
N SER A 177 18.50 -14.12 7.45
CA SER A 177 18.44 -14.66 6.09
C SER A 177 19.00 -13.67 5.07
N GLU A 178 19.49 -14.20 3.95
CA GLU A 178 20.07 -13.38 2.88
C GLU A 178 18.99 -12.52 2.21
N GLU A 179 17.79 -13.07 2.01
CA GLU A 179 16.62 -12.35 1.49
C GLU A 179 16.23 -11.19 2.40
N ALA A 180 16.25 -11.38 3.72
CA ALA A 180 15.97 -10.31 4.67
C ALA A 180 17.00 -9.18 4.58
N ARG A 181 18.30 -9.53 4.47
CA ARG A 181 19.39 -8.56 4.34
C ARG A 181 19.30 -7.76 3.04
N GLN A 182 19.08 -8.43 1.91
CA GLN A 182 18.93 -7.78 0.61
C GLN A 182 17.72 -6.84 0.59
N ALA A 183 16.60 -7.30 1.13
CA ALA A 183 15.40 -6.49 1.23
C ALA A 183 15.60 -5.26 2.14
N GLU A 184 16.24 -5.42 3.29
CA GLU A 184 16.55 -4.31 4.20
C GLU A 184 17.53 -3.31 3.57
N ALA A 185 18.57 -3.80 2.88
CA ALA A 185 19.53 -2.95 2.18
C ALA A 185 18.84 -2.12 1.08
N THR A 186 17.95 -2.75 0.31
CA THR A 186 17.16 -2.07 -0.74
C THR A 186 16.24 -1.01 -0.16
N LEU A 187 15.58 -1.29 0.97
CA LEU A 187 14.75 -0.28 1.63
C LEU A 187 15.60 0.86 2.19
N SER A 188 16.72 0.53 2.84
CA SER A 188 17.61 1.50 3.47
C SER A 188 18.21 2.46 2.47
N SER A 189 18.58 2.00 1.26
CA SER A 189 19.12 2.86 0.21
C SER A 189 18.12 3.91 -0.30
N ARG A 190 16.82 3.66 -0.13
CA ARG A 190 15.75 4.62 -0.50
C ARG A 190 15.38 5.58 0.63
N LEU A 191 15.84 5.31 1.86
CA LEU A 191 15.53 6.11 3.05
C LEU A 191 16.62 7.13 3.39
N ILE A 192 17.78 7.03 2.75
CA ILE A 192 18.92 7.97 2.81
C ILE A 192 18.68 9.09 1.79
#